data_AF-A0A1I0U9U2-F1
#
_entry.id   AF-A0A1I0U9U2-F1
#
_cell.length_a   1.000
_cell.length_b   1.000
_cell.length_c   1.000
_cell.angle_alpha   90.00
_cell.angle_beta   90.00
_cell.angle_gamma   90.00
#
_symmetry.space_group_name_H-M   'P 1'
#
loop_
_entity.id
_entity.type
_entity.pdbx_description
1 polymer ?
#
loop_
_entity_poly.entity_id
_entity_poly.type
_entity_poly.pdbx_seq_one_letter_code
_entity_poly.pdbx_strand_id
1 'polypeptide(L)'
;MADEQNLDTQNPEVSAPADVAGEDLVARVQALEEQLAAAQDQSLRTAAELQNIRRRAEQDVEKAHKFALEKFANDLLPVVDSLERGLELTSAEDEAVRPVREGVELTLKLFHDTLKRFQVEAVDPHGAPFNPEHHQAMAMEESTHVEPGSVLKVFQKGYLLNGRLLRPAMVVVSKAPAEAPPSIDEQA
;
A
#
# COMPACT_ATOMS: atom_id res chain seq x y z
N MET A 1 -46.95 22.71 -106.43
CA MET A 1 -48.22 22.49 -105.70
C MET A 1 -47.88 21.44 -104.65
N ALA A 2 -47.41 21.86 -103.47
CA ALA A 2 -48.14 22.52 -102.37
C ALA A 2 -48.41 21.46 -101.27
N ASP A 3 -48.38 21.95 -100.03
CA ASP A 3 -48.67 21.29 -98.76
C ASP A 3 -47.53 20.51 -98.07
N GLU A 4 -47.27 20.65 -96.77
CA GLU A 4 -47.49 21.69 -95.74
C GLU A 4 -46.87 21.11 -94.45
N GLN A 5 -46.22 21.94 -93.61
CA GLN A 5 -46.14 21.86 -92.12
C GLN A 5 -45.54 20.58 -91.47
N ASN A 6 -44.91 20.52 -90.29
CA ASN A 6 -44.63 21.42 -89.18
C ASN A 6 -43.58 20.74 -88.25
N LEU A 7 -42.86 21.54 -87.47
CA LEU A 7 -42.30 21.32 -86.12
C LEU A 7 -41.78 19.92 -85.72
N ASP A 8 -40.52 19.81 -85.28
CA ASP A 8 -40.30 19.91 -83.84
C ASP A 8 -38.84 20.18 -83.48
N THR A 9 -38.68 21.01 -82.45
CA THR A 9 -37.41 21.47 -81.92
C THR A 9 -37.01 20.52 -80.80
N GLN A 10 -35.93 19.76 -80.96
CA GLN A 10 -35.30 19.06 -79.84
C GLN A 10 -33.94 19.69 -79.56
N ASN A 11 -33.97 20.62 -78.60
CA ASN A 11 -32.82 21.06 -77.85
C ASN A 11 -32.37 19.90 -76.95
N PRO A 12 -31.15 19.35 -77.08
CA PRO A 12 -30.66 18.40 -76.11
C PRO A 12 -30.29 19.16 -74.84
N GLU A 13 -31.04 18.92 -73.76
CA GLU A 13 -30.65 19.31 -72.41
C GLU A 13 -29.24 18.78 -72.11
N VAL A 14 -28.30 19.70 -71.94
CA VAL A 14 -27.01 19.44 -71.33
C VAL A 14 -27.21 19.55 -69.82
N SER A 15 -27.54 18.43 -69.18
CA SER A 15 -27.68 18.30 -67.73
C SER A 15 -26.75 17.20 -67.19
N ALA A 16 -25.44 17.34 -67.40
CA ALA A 16 -24.43 16.51 -66.73
C ALA A 16 -23.03 17.16 -66.81
N PRO A 17 -22.69 18.05 -65.86
CA PRO A 17 -21.47 17.83 -65.07
C PRO A 17 -21.53 18.35 -63.61
N ALA A 18 -22.65 18.91 -63.15
CA ALA A 18 -22.74 19.56 -61.84
C ALA A 18 -23.03 18.59 -60.67
N ASP A 19 -23.83 17.53 -60.90
CA ASP A 19 -24.22 16.58 -59.84
C ASP A 19 -23.06 15.69 -59.35
N VAL A 20 -22.23 15.20 -60.27
CA VAL A 20 -21.07 14.34 -59.94
C VAL A 20 -20.02 15.05 -59.08
N ALA A 21 -19.79 16.35 -59.30
CA ALA A 21 -18.89 17.14 -58.47
C ALA A 21 -19.45 17.41 -57.07
N GLY A 22 -20.78 17.47 -56.93
CA GLY A 22 -21.48 17.60 -55.65
C GLY A 22 -21.38 16.32 -54.80
N GLU A 23 -21.58 15.16 -55.41
CA GLU A 23 -21.48 13.85 -54.74
C GLU A 23 -20.06 13.57 -54.21
N ASP A 24 -19.01 13.88 -54.99
CA ASP A 24 -17.61 13.75 -54.56
C ASP A 24 -17.27 14.66 -53.36
N LEU A 25 -17.80 15.88 -53.34
CA LEU A 25 -17.63 16.81 -52.22
C LEU A 25 -18.34 16.32 -50.96
N VAL A 26 -19.56 15.76 -51.09
CA VAL A 26 -20.31 15.19 -49.96
C VAL A 26 -19.57 13.98 -49.38
N ALA A 27 -19.08 13.07 -50.23
CA ALA A 27 -18.28 11.93 -49.79
C ALA A 27 -16.99 12.37 -49.08
N ARG A 28 -16.35 13.45 -49.56
CA ARG A 28 -15.15 14.00 -48.93
C ARG A 28 -15.44 14.62 -47.56
N VAL A 29 -16.57 15.33 -47.41
CA VAL A 29 -16.99 15.91 -46.14
C VAL A 29 -17.29 14.81 -45.11
N GLN A 30 -18.03 13.77 -45.50
CA GLN A 30 -18.31 12.63 -44.62
C GLN A 30 -17.04 11.93 -44.14
N ALA A 31 -16.08 11.68 -45.05
CA ALA A 31 -14.80 11.07 -44.69
C ALA A 31 -13.98 11.96 -43.72
N LEU A 32 -14.04 13.28 -43.86
CA LEU A 32 -13.39 14.22 -42.94
C LEU A 32 -14.09 14.26 -41.58
N GLU A 33 -15.42 14.19 -41.55
CA GLU A 33 -16.21 14.13 -40.31
C GLU A 33 -15.92 12.83 -39.53
N GLU A 34 -15.83 11.69 -40.20
CA GLU A 34 -15.45 10.41 -39.58
C GLU A 34 -14.01 10.44 -39.02
N GLN A 35 -13.06 11.00 -39.78
CA GLN A 35 -11.68 11.17 -39.30
C GLN A 35 -11.61 12.11 -38.10
N LEU A 36 -12.39 13.19 -38.11
CA LEU A 36 -12.47 14.14 -37.01
C LEU A 36 -13.08 13.49 -35.76
N ALA A 37 -14.16 12.71 -35.92
CA ALA A 37 -14.75 11.96 -34.82
C ALA A 37 -13.76 10.93 -34.24
N ALA A 38 -13.06 10.17 -35.08
CA ALA A 38 -12.05 9.21 -34.64
C ALA A 38 -10.88 9.89 -33.91
N ALA A 39 -10.43 11.05 -34.39
CA ALA A 39 -9.37 11.84 -33.76
C ALA A 39 -9.81 12.44 -32.42
N GLN A 40 -11.05 12.93 -32.32
CA GLN A 40 -11.63 13.42 -31.07
C GLN A 40 -11.73 12.30 -30.03
N ASP A 41 -12.22 11.13 -30.43
CA ASP A 41 -12.27 9.93 -29.60
C ASP A 41 -10.89 9.50 -29.10
N GLN A 42 -9.89 9.49 -29.99
CA GLN A 42 -8.52 9.19 -29.62
C GLN A 42 -7.95 10.23 -28.65
N SER A 43 -8.22 11.52 -28.88
CA SER A 43 -7.79 12.61 -28.01
C SER A 43 -8.40 12.49 -26.61
N LEU A 44 -9.71 12.21 -26.52
CA LEU A 44 -10.41 11.99 -25.25
C LEU A 44 -9.85 10.79 -24.48
N ARG A 45 -9.62 9.66 -25.16
CA ARG A 45 -9.00 8.48 -24.55
C ARG A 45 -7.60 8.79 -24.04
N THR A 46 -6.78 9.45 -24.84
CA THR A 46 -5.41 9.85 -24.46
C THR A 46 -5.42 10.79 -23.25
N ALA A 47 -6.34 11.76 -23.23
CA ALA A 47 -6.50 12.67 -22.09
C ALA A 47 -6.90 11.92 -20.80
N ALA A 48 -7.81 10.95 -20.89
CA ALA A 48 -8.19 10.12 -19.76
C ALA A 48 -7.03 9.23 -19.27
N GLU A 49 -6.24 8.65 -20.17
CA GLU A 49 -5.04 7.89 -19.84
C GLU A 49 -3.99 8.77 -19.13
N LEU A 50 -3.74 9.97 -19.64
CA LEU A 50 -2.82 10.93 -19.01
C LEU A 50 -3.28 11.33 -17.60
N GLN A 51 -4.59 11.55 -17.40
CA GLN A 51 -5.12 11.84 -16.07
C GLN A 51 -4.94 10.67 -15.10
N ASN A 52 -5.16 9.43 -15.57
CA ASN A 52 -4.93 8.23 -14.76
C ASN A 52 -3.46 8.03 -14.41
N ILE A 53 -2.55 8.24 -15.36
CA ILE A 53 -1.10 8.17 -15.14
C ILE A 53 -0.67 9.23 -14.14
N ARG A 54 -1.14 10.47 -14.29
CA ARG A 54 -0.84 11.56 -13.36
C ARG A 54 -1.28 11.23 -11.93
N ARG A 55 -2.52 10.76 -11.76
CA ARG A 55 -3.04 10.35 -10.44
C ARG A 55 -2.21 9.22 -9.83
N ARG A 56 -1.79 8.24 -10.65
CA ARG A 56 -0.92 7.14 -10.19
C ARG A 56 0.46 7.67 -9.78
N ALA A 57 1.08 8.51 -10.59
CA ALA A 57 2.39 9.08 -10.30
C ALA A 57 2.38 9.91 -9.00
N GLU A 58 1.33 10.70 -8.77
CA GLU A 58 1.18 11.45 -7.51
C GLU A 58 1.11 10.51 -6.29
N GLN A 59 0.35 9.42 -6.38
CA GLN A 59 0.28 8.41 -5.31
C GLN A 59 1.62 7.68 -5.08
N ASP A 60 2.34 7.36 -6.16
CA ASP A 60 3.62 6.67 -6.07
C ASP A 60 4.70 7.57 -5.45
N VAL A 61 4.70 8.86 -5.79
CA VAL A 61 5.59 9.87 -5.17
C VAL A 61 5.26 10.02 -3.68
N GLU A 62 3.99 10.12 -3.31
CA GLU A 62 3.59 10.22 -1.91
C GLU A 62 4.01 8.99 -1.10
N LYS A 63 3.83 7.77 -1.65
CA LYS A 63 4.31 6.53 -1.04
C LYS A 63 5.82 6.50 -0.92
N ALA A 64 6.54 6.89 -1.98
CA ALA A 64 8.00 6.94 -1.96
C ALA A 64 8.50 7.87 -0.85
N HIS A 65 7.87 9.04 -0.66
CA HIS A 65 8.22 9.94 0.44
C HIS A 65 7.92 9.35 1.82
N LYS A 66 6.74 8.75 2.01
CA LYS A 66 6.35 8.16 3.31
C LYS A 66 7.23 6.97 3.72
N PHE A 67 7.73 6.21 2.75
CA PHE A 67 8.47 4.97 3.02
C PHE A 67 9.94 5.00 2.56
N ALA A 68 10.48 6.17 2.19
CA ALA A 68 11.88 6.31 1.79
C ALA A 68 12.87 5.79 2.84
N LEU A 69 12.53 5.94 4.13
CA LEU A 69 13.36 5.53 5.25
C LEU A 69 13.10 4.09 5.72
N GLU A 70 12.22 3.33 5.06
CA GLU A 70 11.83 1.97 5.48
C GLU A 70 13.05 1.06 5.69
N LYS A 71 13.92 0.97 4.67
CA LYS A 71 15.12 0.13 4.75
C LYS A 71 16.11 0.61 5.81
N PHE A 72 16.33 1.93 5.86
CA PHE A 72 17.25 2.53 6.82
C PHE A 72 16.78 2.34 8.27
N ALA A 73 15.49 2.56 8.53
CA ALA A 73 14.89 2.33 9.84
C ALA A 73 15.01 0.85 10.25
N ASN A 74 14.73 -0.07 9.33
CA ASN A 74 14.89 -1.51 9.57
C ASN A 74 16.32 -1.90 9.96
N ASP A 75 17.33 -1.38 9.27
CA ASP A 75 18.74 -1.65 9.59
C ASP A 75 19.19 -1.05 10.93
N LEU A 76 18.47 -0.04 11.44
CA LEU A 76 18.74 0.57 12.74
C LEU A 76 18.07 -0.15 13.91
N LEU A 77 16.99 -0.93 13.69
CA LEU A 77 16.29 -1.62 14.78
C LEU A 77 17.19 -2.56 15.60
N PRO A 78 18.13 -3.34 15.01
CA PRO A 78 19.06 -4.18 15.77
C PRO A 78 19.94 -3.39 16.75
N VAL A 79 20.22 -2.11 16.47
CA VAL A 79 20.97 -1.24 17.39
C VAL A 79 20.15 -0.97 18.64
N VAL A 80 18.87 -0.63 18.47
CA VAL A 80 17.92 -0.42 19.58
C VAL A 80 17.80 -1.70 20.40
N ASP A 81 17.60 -2.84 19.75
CA ASP A 81 17.48 -4.13 20.44
C ASP A 81 18.74 -4.48 21.24
N SER A 82 19.92 -4.10 20.74
CA SER A 82 21.20 -4.33 21.44
C SER A 82 21.33 -3.44 22.67
N LEU A 83 20.88 -2.18 22.59
CA LEU A 83 20.85 -1.27 23.74
C LEU A 83 19.85 -1.77 24.80
N GLU A 84 18.65 -2.17 24.39
CA GLU A 84 17.64 -2.76 25.29
C GLU A 84 18.17 -4.02 25.97
N ARG A 85 18.78 -4.95 25.22
CA ARG A 85 19.39 -6.15 25.76
C ARG A 85 20.53 -5.85 26.74
N GLY A 86 21.33 -4.83 26.46
CA GLY A 86 22.38 -4.36 27.38
C GLY A 86 21.81 -3.87 28.71
N LEU A 87 20.69 -3.15 28.67
CA LEU A 87 19.96 -2.73 29.87
C LEU A 87 19.31 -3.91 30.61
N GLU A 88 18.82 -4.92 29.91
CA GLU A 88 18.24 -6.13 30.54
C GLU A 88 19.29 -6.97 31.27
N LEU A 89 20.50 -7.08 30.72
CA LEU A 89 21.59 -7.88 31.30
C LEU A 89 22.31 -7.20 32.48
N THR A 90 22.14 -5.89 32.62
CA THR A 90 22.81 -5.11 33.67
C THR A 90 21.92 -5.03 34.91
N SER A 91 22.42 -5.50 36.07
CA SER A 91 21.68 -5.34 37.33
C SER A 91 21.57 -3.87 37.72
N ALA A 92 20.37 -3.43 38.10
CA ALA A 92 20.13 -2.07 38.60
C ALA A 92 20.72 -1.84 40.00
N GLU A 93 21.08 -2.92 40.71
CA GLU A 93 21.58 -2.88 42.09
C GLU A 93 23.11 -2.76 42.17
N ASP A 94 23.80 -2.94 41.05
CA ASP A 94 25.26 -2.80 41.00
C ASP A 94 25.66 -1.33 40.81
N GLU A 95 26.08 -0.72 41.93
CA GLU A 95 26.48 0.67 42.03
C GLU A 95 27.63 1.04 41.09
N ALA A 96 28.47 0.08 40.67
CA ALA A 96 29.62 0.33 39.80
C ALA A 96 29.21 0.53 38.32
N VAL A 97 28.12 -0.08 37.88
CA VAL A 97 27.61 0.00 36.49
C VAL A 97 26.46 0.97 36.33
N ARG A 98 25.86 1.45 37.42
CA ARG A 98 24.75 2.41 37.42
C ARG A 98 24.98 3.66 36.54
N PRO A 99 26.13 4.37 36.58
CA PRO A 99 26.36 5.52 35.70
C PRO A 99 26.35 5.16 34.20
N VAL A 100 26.85 3.97 33.86
CA VAL A 100 26.86 3.48 32.47
C VAL A 100 25.43 3.13 32.05
N ARG A 101 24.68 2.43 32.92
CA ARG A 101 23.27 2.08 32.69
C ARG A 101 22.42 3.33 32.42
N GLU A 102 22.53 4.35 33.26
CA GLU A 102 21.82 5.63 33.09
C GLU A 102 22.17 6.31 31.75
N GLY A 103 23.44 6.29 31.36
CA GLY A 103 23.89 6.83 30.08
C GLY A 103 23.31 6.08 28.87
N VAL A 104 23.24 4.74 28.96
CA VAL A 104 22.63 3.90 27.93
C VAL A 104 21.12 4.14 27.86
N GLU A 105 20.43 4.26 29.00
CA GLU A 105 19.00 4.53 29.06
C GLU A 105 18.65 5.90 28.46
N LEU A 106 19.44 6.94 28.74
CA LEU A 106 19.28 8.26 28.13
C LEU A 106 19.49 8.21 26.61
N THR A 107 20.49 7.44 26.16
CA THR A 107 20.77 7.26 24.73
C THR A 107 19.64 6.52 24.02
N LEU A 108 19.12 5.46 24.63
CA LEU A 108 17.97 4.69 24.14
C LEU A 108 16.73 5.59 24.02
N LYS A 109 16.47 6.42 25.03
CA LYS A 109 15.37 7.40 25.01
C LYS A 109 15.52 8.40 23.86
N LEU A 110 16.70 8.99 23.69
CA LEU A 110 16.99 9.90 22.57
C LEU A 110 16.80 9.20 21.22
N PHE A 111 17.18 7.93 21.13
CA PHE A 111 16.99 7.12 19.93
C PHE A 111 15.51 6.92 19.60
N HIS A 112 14.70 6.49 20.59
CA HIS A 112 13.25 6.36 20.42
C HIS A 112 12.58 7.69 20.05
N ASP A 113 12.95 8.78 20.70
CA ASP A 113 12.44 10.12 20.37
C ASP A 113 12.79 10.49 18.92
N THR A 114 13.99 10.11 18.46
CA THR A 114 14.40 10.32 17.07
C THR A 114 13.59 9.50 16.10
N LEU A 115 13.39 8.19 16.36
CA LEU A 115 12.53 7.33 15.56
C LEU A 115 11.10 7.87 15.46
N LYS A 116 10.54 8.32 16.59
CA LYS A 116 9.17 8.88 16.64
C LYS A 116 9.02 10.14 15.79
N ARG A 117 10.05 11.00 15.72
CA ARG A 117 10.04 12.19 14.83
C ARG A 117 9.96 11.83 13.35
N PHE A 118 10.40 10.64 12.96
CA PHE A 118 10.29 10.07 11.61
C PHE A 118 9.10 9.10 11.47
N GLN A 119 8.11 9.17 12.38
CA GLN A 119 6.90 8.35 12.35
C GLN A 119 7.19 6.84 12.44
N VAL A 120 8.30 6.47 13.09
CA VAL A 120 8.61 5.10 13.47
C VAL A 120 8.13 4.88 14.90
N GLU A 121 7.12 4.04 15.07
CA GLU A 121 6.46 3.75 16.34
C GLU A 121 6.77 2.34 16.81
N ALA A 122 7.09 2.19 18.09
CA ALA A 122 7.34 0.89 18.71
C ALA A 122 6.01 0.20 19.06
N VAL A 123 5.94 -1.10 18.79
CA VAL A 123 4.85 -2.00 19.15
C VAL A 123 5.33 -2.90 20.28
N ASP A 124 4.85 -2.61 21.48
CA ASP A 124 5.15 -3.36 22.71
C ASP A 124 3.84 -3.93 23.29
N PRO A 125 3.41 -5.12 22.83
CA PRO A 125 2.10 -5.66 23.17
C PRO A 125 2.08 -6.42 24.50
N HIS A 126 2.94 -6.10 25.47
CA HIS A 126 2.96 -6.80 26.74
C HIS A 126 1.59 -6.74 27.46
N GLY A 127 0.97 -7.91 27.71
CA GLY A 127 -0.36 -8.01 28.31
C GLY A 127 -1.54 -7.74 27.37
N ALA A 128 -1.28 -7.41 26.10
CA ALA A 128 -2.32 -7.21 25.09
C ALA A 128 -2.69 -8.54 24.40
N PRO A 129 -3.88 -8.64 23.78
CA PRO A 129 -4.22 -9.81 22.96
C PRO A 129 -3.26 -9.95 21.78
N PHE A 130 -2.95 -11.19 21.41
CA PHE A 130 -2.10 -11.48 20.26
C PHE A 130 -2.79 -11.03 18.95
N ASN A 131 -2.12 -10.16 18.18
CA ASN A 131 -2.53 -9.76 16.84
C ASN A 131 -1.54 -10.33 15.80
N PRO A 132 -1.95 -11.29 14.94
CA PRO A 132 -1.10 -11.86 13.89
C PRO A 132 -0.58 -10.84 12.86
N GLU A 133 -1.25 -9.70 12.68
CA GLU A 133 -0.80 -8.67 11.74
C GLU A 133 0.46 -7.96 12.23
N HIS A 134 0.62 -7.81 13.55
CA HIS A 134 1.69 -7.01 14.14
C HIS A 134 2.67 -7.85 14.99
N HIS A 135 2.29 -9.07 15.38
CA HIS A 135 3.05 -9.91 16.31
C HIS A 135 3.41 -11.25 15.68
N GLN A 136 4.59 -11.76 16.03
CA GLN A 136 5.07 -13.09 15.70
C GLN A 136 5.22 -13.90 16.99
N ALA A 137 4.37 -14.91 17.17
CA ALA A 137 4.44 -15.81 18.31
C ALA A 137 5.63 -16.77 18.16
N MET A 138 6.61 -16.67 19.06
CA MET A 138 7.80 -17.53 19.07
C MET A 138 7.58 -18.80 19.90
N ALA A 139 6.82 -18.69 20.98
CA ALA A 139 6.51 -19.78 21.88
C ALA A 139 5.15 -19.55 22.53
N MET A 140 4.56 -20.65 23.02
CA MET A 140 3.39 -20.61 23.88
C MET A 140 3.80 -21.10 25.28
N GLU A 141 3.40 -20.38 26.31
CA GLU A 141 3.70 -20.71 27.71
C GLU A 141 2.40 -20.80 28.52
N GLU A 142 2.32 -21.78 29.41
CA GLU A 142 1.16 -21.96 30.26
C GLU A 142 1.12 -20.86 31.32
N SER A 143 -0.01 -20.16 31.43
CA SER A 143 -0.18 -19.12 32.43
C SER A 143 -1.59 -19.15 33.00
N THR A 144 -1.68 -19.07 34.33
CA THR A 144 -2.94 -18.90 35.07
C THR A 144 -3.25 -17.42 35.33
N HIS A 145 -2.33 -16.52 34.99
CA HIS A 145 -2.41 -15.10 35.35
C HIS A 145 -3.00 -14.23 34.24
N VAL A 146 -3.02 -14.70 32.99
CA VAL A 146 -3.44 -13.91 31.82
C VAL A 146 -4.31 -14.77 30.92
N GLU A 147 -5.34 -14.17 30.31
CA GLU A 147 -6.27 -14.89 29.43
C GLU A 147 -5.52 -15.64 28.31
N PRO A 148 -5.93 -16.87 27.95
CA PRO A 148 -5.33 -17.60 26.83
C PRO A 148 -5.33 -16.77 25.54
N GLY A 149 -4.21 -16.77 24.81
CA GLY A 149 -4.07 -15.96 23.59
C GLY A 149 -3.59 -14.52 23.83
N SER A 150 -3.23 -14.16 25.06
CA SER A 150 -2.61 -12.87 25.39
C SER A 150 -1.08 -12.95 25.33
N VAL A 151 -0.42 -11.83 25.07
CA VAL A 151 1.04 -11.74 25.08
C VAL A 151 1.56 -11.71 26.52
N LEU A 152 2.31 -12.74 26.90
CA LEU A 152 2.97 -12.87 28.21
C LEU A 152 4.25 -12.08 28.30
N LYS A 153 5.08 -12.16 27.25
CA LYS A 153 6.39 -11.51 27.22
C LYS A 153 6.71 -11.07 25.80
N VAL A 154 7.32 -9.90 25.69
CA VAL A 154 7.86 -9.38 24.43
C VAL A 154 9.36 -9.62 24.47
N PHE A 155 9.87 -10.46 23.56
CA PHE A 155 11.30 -10.74 23.44
C PHE A 155 12.02 -9.71 22.56
N GLN A 156 11.30 -9.17 21.59
CA GLN A 156 11.79 -8.13 20.69
C GLN A 156 10.60 -7.26 20.28
N LYS A 157 10.71 -5.95 20.47
CA LYS A 157 9.64 -5.02 20.11
C LYS A 157 9.46 -4.95 18.59
N GLY A 158 8.20 -4.81 18.18
CA GLY A 158 7.84 -4.56 16.78
C GLY A 158 7.95 -3.07 16.45
N TYR A 159 7.94 -2.72 15.16
CA TYR A 159 7.96 -1.33 14.73
C TYR A 159 7.07 -1.10 13.51
N LEU A 160 6.41 0.06 13.49
CA LEU A 160 5.60 0.56 12.38
C LEU A 160 6.22 1.85 11.82
N LEU A 161 6.26 2.02 10.50
CA LEU A 161 6.61 3.28 9.84
C LEU A 161 5.37 3.83 9.14
N ASN A 162 4.89 5.00 9.56
CA ASN A 162 3.68 5.60 8.97
C ASN A 162 2.49 4.62 8.90
N GLY A 163 2.33 3.78 9.93
CA GLY A 163 1.29 2.75 10.03
C GLY A 163 1.56 1.45 9.25
N ARG A 164 2.66 1.34 8.52
CA ARG A 164 3.08 0.11 7.82
C ARG A 164 4.05 -0.69 8.68
N LEU A 165 3.86 -2.01 8.76
CA LEU A 165 4.75 -2.89 9.51
C LEU A 165 6.18 -2.90 8.94
N LEU A 166 7.15 -2.50 9.76
CA LEU A 166 8.57 -2.66 9.47
C LEU A 166 9.05 -4.05 9.92
N ARG A 167 8.73 -4.39 11.17
CA ARG A 167 9.11 -5.65 11.81
C ARG A 167 8.05 -6.04 12.84
N PRO A 168 7.59 -7.32 12.87
CA PRO A 168 6.66 -7.78 13.90
C PRO A 168 7.33 -7.85 15.27
N ALA A 169 6.54 -7.69 16.33
CA ALA A 169 7.00 -7.94 17.69
C ALA A 169 7.13 -9.45 17.92
N MET A 170 8.29 -9.92 18.38
CA MET A 170 8.46 -11.33 18.75
C MET A 170 7.97 -11.53 20.18
N VAL A 171 6.97 -12.38 20.34
CA VAL A 171 6.21 -12.51 21.59
C VAL A 171 6.07 -13.96 22.03
N VAL A 172 5.93 -14.15 23.34
CA VAL A 172 5.45 -15.39 23.96
C VAL A 172 3.98 -15.21 24.28
N VAL A 173 3.14 -16.16 23.86
CA VAL A 173 1.69 -16.09 24.03
C VAL A 173 1.25 -17.06 25.12
N SER A 174 0.25 -16.68 25.92
CA SER A 174 -0.34 -17.55 26.93
C SER A 174 -1.14 -18.68 26.29
N LYS A 175 -0.97 -19.88 26.84
CA LYS A 175 -1.84 -21.03 26.61
C LYS A 175 -2.57 -21.38 27.91
N ALA A 176 -3.80 -21.87 27.79
CA ALA A 176 -4.49 -22.46 28.92
C ALA A 176 -3.62 -23.60 29.52
N PRO A 177 -3.49 -23.69 30.85
CA PRO A 177 -2.83 -24.83 31.49
C PRO A 177 -3.49 -26.11 31.02
N ALA A 178 -2.71 -27.14 30.69
CA ALA A 178 -3.29 -28.45 30.39
C ALA A 178 -4.04 -28.96 31.65
N GLU A 179 -5.34 -29.22 31.52
CA GLU A 179 -6.08 -29.96 32.55
C GLU A 179 -5.35 -31.29 32.79
N ALA A 180 -4.95 -31.52 34.04
CA ALA A 180 -4.35 -32.79 34.45
C ALA A 180 -5.30 -33.93 34.04
N PRO A 181 -4.78 -35.04 33.46
CA PRO A 181 -5.63 -36.16 33.09
C PRO A 181 -6.41 -36.64 34.34
N PRO A 182 -7.70 -36.97 34.20
CA PRO A 182 -8.49 -37.39 35.36
C PRO A 182 -7.81 -38.60 35.99
N SER A 183 -7.44 -38.48 37.27
CA SER A 183 -6.92 -39.60 38.05
C SER A 183 -8.01 -40.66 38.12
N ILE A 184 -7.86 -41.72 37.34
CA ILE A 184 -8.68 -42.92 37.50
C ILE A 184 -8.19 -43.55 38.80
N ASP A 185 -8.95 -43.34 39.87
CA ASP A 185 -8.82 -44.11 41.10
C ASP A 185 -9.12 -45.58 40.78
N GLU A 186 -8.06 -46.35 40.54
CA GLU A 186 -8.12 -47.80 40.38
C GLU A 186 -8.16 -48.43 41.78
N GLN A 187 -9.33 -48.41 42.41
CA GLN A 187 -9.65 -49.31 43.52
C GLN A 187 -10.07 -50.67 42.95
N ALA A 188 -9.21 -51.68 43.10
CA ALA A 188 -9.55 -53.11 43.04
C ALA A 188 -8.66 -53.90 44.00
#